data_AF-A7NF61-F1
#
_entry.id   AF-A7NF61-F1
#
_cell.length_a   1.000
_cell.length_b   1.000
_cell.length_c   1.000
_cell.angle_alpha   90.00
_cell.angle_beta   90.00
_cell.angle_gamma   90.00
#
_symmetry.space_group_name_H-M   'P 1'
#
loop_
_entity.id
_entity.type
_entity.pdbx_description
1 polymer ?
#
loop_
_entity_poly.entity_id
_entity_poly.type
_entity_poly.pdbx_seq_one_letter_code
_entity_poly.pdbx_strand_id
1 'polypeptide(L)'
;MRVVMFILMTVLSVMLVLFGVQNPQPVEVRFLMFTSGPISLSLVMILAVIAGATLVGLFTGYSGIRHSLRERRLSKAQAALEQRIAQLEKENEQLRAKAPSRQEPVSQKNSQG
;
A
#
# COMPACT_ATOMS: atom_id res chain seq x y z
N MET A 1 5.88 -16.73 4.47
CA MET A 1 6.60 -15.72 3.64
C MET A 1 7.57 -14.84 4.44
N ARG A 2 7.14 -13.96 5.37
CA ARG A 2 8.06 -13.04 6.09
C ARG A 2 9.32 -13.70 6.67
N VAL A 3 9.17 -14.81 7.40
CA VAL A 3 10.31 -15.54 8.01
C VAL A 3 11.30 -16.06 6.94
N VAL A 4 10.80 -16.63 5.84
CA VAL A 4 11.64 -17.10 4.72
C VAL A 4 12.43 -15.95 4.09
N MET A 5 11.79 -14.79 3.93
CA MET A 5 12.45 -13.58 3.40
C MET A 5 13.51 -13.04 4.37
N PHE A 6 13.26 -13.09 5.69
CA PHE A 6 14.27 -12.76 6.71
C PHE A 6 15.48 -13.70 6.63
N ILE A 7 15.27 -15.02 6.59
CA ILE A 7 16.35 -16.00 6.47
C ILE A 7 17.19 -15.74 5.20
N LEU A 8 16.52 -15.50 4.06
CA LEU A 8 17.20 -15.22 2.80
C LEU A 8 18.03 -13.92 2.86
N MET A 9 17.49 -12.85 3.47
CA MET A 9 18.24 -11.59 3.67
C MET A 9 19.44 -11.77 4.60
N THR A 10 19.31 -12.56 5.67
CA THR A 10 20.43 -12.88 6.57
C THR A 10 21.53 -13.65 5.84
N VAL A 11 21.18 -14.69 5.08
CA VAL A 11 22.15 -15.46 4.28
C VAL A 11 22.85 -14.57 3.24
N LEU A 12 22.09 -13.73 2.53
CA LEU A 12 22.64 -12.77 1.56
C LEU A 12 23.60 -11.78 2.23
N SER A 13 23.23 -11.24 3.39
CA SER A 13 24.06 -10.29 4.16
C SER A 13 25.37 -10.93 4.63
N VAL A 14 25.32 -12.16 5.14
CA VAL A 14 26.53 -12.92 5.53
C VAL A 14 27.42 -13.18 4.31
N MET A 15 26.86 -13.62 3.17
CA MET A 15 27.63 -13.80 1.94
C MET A 15 28.27 -12.50 1.45
N LEU A 16 27.57 -11.36 1.53
CA LEU A 16 28.08 -10.06 1.13
C LEU A 16 29.29 -9.63 1.99
N VAL A 17 29.19 -9.81 3.31
CA VAL A 17 30.30 -9.50 4.23
C VAL A 17 31.48 -10.44 3.97
N LEU A 18 31.24 -11.74 3.86
CA LEU A 18 32.30 -12.72 3.55
C LEU A 18 32.98 -12.40 2.22
N PHE A 19 32.22 -12.05 1.18
CA PHE A 19 32.76 -11.65 -0.12
C PHE A 19 33.66 -10.42 0.00
N GLY A 20 33.24 -9.38 0.72
CA GLY A 20 34.05 -8.17 0.93
C GLY A 20 35.30 -8.38 1.81
N VAL A 21 35.28 -9.35 2.73
CA VAL A 21 36.44 -9.71 3.58
C VAL A 21 37.42 -10.62 2.84
N GLN A 22 36.92 -11.59 2.06
CA GLN A 22 37.76 -12.53 1.30
C GLN A 22 38.36 -11.90 0.03
N ASN A 23 37.75 -10.84 -0.49
CA ASN A 23 38.23 -10.10 -1.65
C ASN A 23 38.59 -8.65 -1.27
N PRO A 24 39.64 -8.44 -0.44
CA PRO A 24 40.09 -7.10 -0.04
C PRO A 24 40.87 -6.38 -1.15
N GLN A 25 40.84 -6.92 -2.38
CA GLN A 25 41.56 -6.36 -3.52
C GLN A 25 41.01 -4.97 -3.87
N PRO A 26 41.89 -3.99 -4.15
CA PRO A 26 41.46 -2.70 -4.64
C PRO A 26 40.89 -2.87 -6.07
N VAL A 27 39.76 -2.22 -6.31
CA VAL A 27 39.09 -2.19 -7.62
C VAL A 27 38.98 -0.76 -8.12
N GLU A 28 39.14 -0.58 -9.43
CA GLU A 28 38.84 0.67 -10.12
C GLU A 28 37.39 0.66 -10.59
N VAL A 29 36.59 1.63 -10.14
CA VAL A 29 35.20 1.78 -10.60
C VAL A 29 35.16 2.78 -11.75
N ARG A 30 34.89 2.26 -12.95
CA ARG A 30 34.65 3.06 -14.17
C ARG A 30 33.16 3.28 -14.36
N PHE A 31 32.74 4.55 -14.34
CA PHE A 31 31.34 4.95 -14.48
C PHE A 31 31.18 6.08 -15.50
N LEU A 32 30.72 5.74 -16.70
CA LEU A 32 30.60 6.65 -17.86
C LEU A 32 31.93 7.33 -18.22
N MET A 33 32.17 8.56 -17.77
CA MET A 33 33.44 9.29 -17.93
C MET A 33 34.28 9.37 -16.64
N PHE A 34 33.74 8.96 -15.50
CA PHE A 34 34.47 8.97 -14.23
C PHE A 34 35.21 7.65 -14.02
N THR A 35 36.44 7.71 -13.52
CA THR A 35 37.19 6.55 -13.02
C THR A 35 37.59 6.85 -11.60
N SER A 36 37.20 6.00 -10.64
CA SER A 36 37.70 6.12 -9.27
C SER A 36 39.17 5.73 -9.20
N GLY A 37 39.90 6.25 -8.21
CA GLY A 37 41.14 5.61 -7.79
C GLY A 37 40.91 4.19 -7.26
N PRO A 38 41.98 3.43 -6.97
CA PRO A 38 41.90 2.10 -6.40
C PRO A 38 41.24 2.16 -5.01
N ILE A 39 40.00 1.64 -4.91
CA ILE A 39 39.21 1.60 -3.68
C ILE A 39 38.85 0.17 -3.33
N SER A 40 38.72 -0.15 -2.03
CA SER A 40 38.38 -1.52 -1.62
C SER A 40 37.00 -1.93 -2.13
N LEU A 41 36.91 -3.14 -2.68
CA LEU A 41 35.66 -3.72 -3.18
C LEU A 41 34.55 -3.71 -2.11
N SER A 42 34.89 -3.95 -0.84
CA SER A 42 33.93 -3.91 0.27
C SER A 42 33.30 -2.51 0.46
N LEU A 43 34.06 -1.43 0.26
CA LEU A 43 33.56 -0.06 0.34
C LEU A 43 32.58 0.25 -0.80
N VAL A 44 32.89 -0.21 -2.02
CA VAL A 44 32.00 -0.08 -3.19
C VAL A 44 30.67 -0.80 -2.94
N MET A 45 30.72 -2.03 -2.42
CA MET A 45 29.52 -2.81 -2.10
C MET A 45 28.67 -2.15 -1.00
N ILE A 46 29.28 -1.61 0.05
CA ILE A 46 28.57 -0.87 1.12
C ILE A 46 27.87 0.36 0.54
N LEU A 47 28.56 1.17 -0.27
CA LEU A 47 27.97 2.35 -0.92
C LEU A 47 26.81 1.98 -1.85
N ALA A 48 26.95 0.92 -2.64
CA ALA A 48 25.90 0.43 -3.52
C ALA A 48 24.65 -0.04 -2.74
N VAL A 49 24.84 -0.75 -1.63
CA VAL A 49 23.73 -1.19 -0.76
C VAL A 49 23.03 0.00 -0.10
N ILE A 50 23.78 0.98 0.42
CA ILE A 50 23.21 2.20 1.01
C ILE A 50 22.41 2.99 -0.04
N ALA A 51 22.95 3.18 -1.24
CA ALA A 51 22.27 3.86 -2.34
C ALA A 51 20.97 3.13 -2.75
N GLY A 52 21.03 1.81 -2.93
CA GLY A 52 19.86 0.97 -3.23
C GLY A 52 18.79 1.01 -2.14
N ALA A 53 19.19 0.89 -0.86
CA ALA A 53 18.28 1.00 0.27
C ALA A 53 17.63 2.38 0.37
N THR A 54 18.37 3.45 0.07
CA THR A 54 17.87 4.84 0.07
C THR A 54 16.84 5.05 -1.04
N LEU A 55 17.11 4.54 -2.26
CA LEU A 55 16.18 4.54 -3.38
C LEU A 55 14.89 3.78 -3.04
N VAL A 56 15.00 2.54 -2.56
CA VAL A 56 13.82 1.74 -2.14
C VAL A 56 13.04 2.45 -1.05
N GLY A 57 13.70 3.00 -0.03
CA GLY A 57 13.08 3.77 1.04
C GLY A 57 12.31 4.99 0.52
N LEU A 58 12.86 5.73 -0.44
CA LEU A 58 12.22 6.89 -1.04
C LEU A 58 10.98 6.50 -1.87
N PHE A 59 11.08 5.46 -2.70
CA PHE A 59 9.94 4.95 -3.48
C PHE A 59 8.83 4.39 -2.58
N THR A 60 9.18 3.59 -1.56
CA THR A 60 8.20 3.03 -0.61
C THR A 60 7.57 4.13 0.24
N GLY A 61 8.34 5.09 0.73
CA GLY A 61 7.82 6.23 1.50
C GLY A 61 6.84 7.09 0.69
N TYR A 62 7.17 7.40 -0.56
CA TYR A 62 6.29 8.14 -1.46
C TYR A 62 4.96 7.41 -1.72
N SER A 63 5.02 6.09 -1.92
CA SER A 63 3.83 5.27 -2.12
C SER A 63 2.98 5.16 -0.83
N GLY A 64 3.63 5.01 0.33
CA GLY A 64 2.98 4.96 1.64
C GLY A 64 2.22 6.25 1.99
N ILE A 65 2.79 7.41 1.69
CA ILE A 65 2.13 8.72 1.87
C ILE A 65 0.87 8.81 1.00
N ARG A 66 0.96 8.41 -0.28
CA ARG A 66 -0.21 8.36 -1.18
C ARG A 66 -1.30 7.39 -0.68
N HIS A 67 -0.91 6.22 -0.17
CA HIS A 67 -1.85 5.25 0.39
C HIS A 67 -2.54 5.78 1.65
N SER A 68 -1.81 6.36 2.61
CA SER A 68 -2.40 6.91 3.84
C SER A 68 -3.37 8.07 3.56
N LEU A 69 -3.06 8.94 2.58
CA LEU A 69 -3.97 9.97 2.11
C LEU A 69 -5.23 9.39 1.44
N ARG A 70 -5.11 8.27 0.72
CA ARG A 70 -6.23 7.58 0.07
C ARG A 70 -7.12 6.88 1.09
N GLU A 71 -6.54 6.18 2.07
CA GLU A 71 -7.27 5.57 3.19
C GLU A 71 -8.07 6.61 3.98
N ARG A 72 -7.45 7.74 4.37
CA ARG A 72 -8.16 8.84 5.04
C ARG A 72 -9.31 9.43 4.22
N ARG A 73 -9.20 9.45 2.88
CA ARG A 73 -10.30 9.86 1.99
C ARG A 73 -11.40 8.81 1.92
N LEU A 74 -11.06 7.52 1.83
CA LEU A 74 -12.02 6.42 1.83
C LEU A 74 -12.79 6.34 3.16
N SER A 75 -12.11 6.42 4.30
CA SER A 75 -12.76 6.41 5.62
C SER A 75 -13.73 7.59 5.80
N LYS A 76 -13.37 8.79 5.32
CA LYS A 76 -14.30 9.93 5.32
C LYS A 76 -15.49 9.73 4.38
N ALA A 77 -15.28 9.11 3.23
CA ALA A 77 -16.37 8.80 2.29
C ALA A 77 -17.33 7.74 2.87
N GLN A 78 -16.82 6.71 3.55
CA GLN A 78 -17.64 5.71 4.25
C GLN A 78 -18.49 6.35 5.35
N ALA A 79 -17.90 7.13 6.26
CA ALA A 79 -18.64 7.82 7.31
C ALA A 79 -19.72 8.78 6.76
N ALA A 80 -19.45 9.46 5.65
CA ALA A 80 -20.43 10.31 4.98
C ALA A 80 -21.56 9.52 4.28
N LEU A 81 -21.28 8.31 3.77
CA LEU A 81 -22.30 7.41 3.24
C LEU A 81 -23.17 6.83 4.35
N GLU A 82 -22.58 6.36 5.45
CA GLU A 82 -23.30 5.85 6.63
C GLU A 82 -24.25 6.91 7.21
N GLN A 83 -23.79 8.17 7.33
CA GLN A 83 -24.65 9.28 7.75
C GLN A 83 -25.81 9.53 6.78
N ARG A 84 -25.58 9.45 5.46
CA ARG A 84 -26.65 9.58 4.46
C ARG A 84 -27.65 8.43 4.51
N ILE A 85 -27.19 7.19 4.73
CA ILE A 85 -28.07 6.02 4.89
C ILE A 85 -28.96 6.23 6.13
N ALA A 86 -28.37 6.52 7.29
CA ALA A 86 -29.12 6.75 8.53
C ALA A 86 -30.09 7.96 8.45
N GLN A 87 -29.78 8.96 7.63
CA GLN A 87 -30.66 10.10 7.39
C GLN A 87 -31.84 9.75 6.46
N LEU A 88 -31.57 9.00 5.38
CA LEU A 88 -32.59 8.52 4.44
C LEU A 88 -33.50 7.44 5.05
N GLU A 89 -32.99 6.61 5.96
CA GLU A 89 -33.79 5.67 6.75
C GLU A 89 -34.77 6.41 7.66
N LYS A 90 -34.30 7.39 8.44
CA LYS A 90 -35.16 8.24 9.28
C LYS A 90 -36.19 9.02 8.48
N GLU A 91 -35.82 9.51 7.29
CA GLU A 91 -36.75 10.19 6.40
C GLU A 91 -37.81 9.22 5.84
N ASN A 92 -37.42 8.00 5.45
CA ASN A 92 -38.36 6.94 5.06
C ASN A 92 -39.30 6.55 6.20
N GLU A 93 -38.79 6.37 7.43
CA GLU A 93 -39.62 6.07 8.60
C GLU A 93 -40.63 7.19 8.89
N GLN A 94 -40.19 8.45 8.84
CA GLN A 94 -41.09 9.60 9.01
C GLN A 94 -42.11 9.73 7.89
N LEU A 95 -41.74 9.43 6.64
CA LEU A 95 -42.66 9.42 5.50
C LEU A 95 -43.66 8.26 5.59
N ARG A 96 -43.22 7.07 6.05
CA ARG A 96 -44.12 5.92 6.32
C ARG A 96 -45.05 6.16 7.52
N ALA A 97 -44.60 6.92 8.52
CA ALA A 97 -45.43 7.30 9.68
C ALA A 97 -46.38 8.47 9.39
N LYS A 98 -46.04 9.36 8.44
CA LYS A 98 -46.90 10.47 7.99
C LYS A 98 -47.81 10.11 6.81
N ALA A 99 -47.48 9.06 6.06
CA ALA A 99 -48.43 8.44 5.15
C ALA A 99 -49.61 7.93 5.99
N PRO A 100 -50.85 8.42 5.78
CA PRO A 100 -52.00 7.78 6.41
C PRO A 100 -52.03 6.32 5.93
N SER A 101 -52.51 5.43 6.78
CA SER A 101 -52.69 4.02 6.46
C SER A 101 -53.63 3.88 5.26
N ARG A 102 -53.04 3.89 4.05
CA ARG A 102 -53.65 3.37 2.85
C ARG A 102 -53.76 1.87 3.09
N GLN A 103 -54.89 1.51 3.68
CA GLN A 103 -55.53 0.22 3.53
C GLN A 103 -55.31 -0.25 2.08
N GLU A 104 -55.04 -1.53 1.89
CA GLU A 104 -55.29 -2.19 0.61
C GLU A 104 -56.79 -2.50 0.53
N PRO A 105 -57.54 -1.74 -0.29
CA PRO A 105 -58.65 -2.29 -1.08
C PRO A 105 -58.63 -1.69 -2.51
N VAL A 106 -59.06 -2.30 -3.62
CA VAL A 106 -59.34 -3.68 -4.10
C VAL A 106 -59.11 -3.59 -5.65
N SER A 107 -59.08 -4.61 -6.52
CA SER A 107 -59.39 -6.05 -6.43
C SER A 107 -58.65 -6.85 -7.52
N GLN A 108 -58.93 -8.16 -7.53
CA GLN A 108 -59.04 -9.04 -8.70
C GLN A 108 -58.94 -8.37 -10.09
N LYS A 109 -57.96 -8.83 -10.88
CA LYS A 109 -58.15 -9.01 -12.32
C LYS A 109 -57.43 -10.27 -12.81
N ASN A 110 -58.04 -11.42 -12.52
CA ASN A 110 -58.09 -12.53 -13.46
C ASN A 110 -59.53 -12.99 -13.52
N SER A 111 -60.13 -12.81 -14.70
CA SER A 111 -61.57 -12.93 -14.94
C SER A 111 -61.99 -14.40 -15.01
N GLN A 112 -63.27 -14.66 -14.68
CA GLN A 112 -63.97 -15.80 -15.24
C GLN A 112 -64.02 -15.69 -16.77
N GLY A 113 -64.00 -16.84 -17.45
CA GLY A 113 -64.04 -17.01 -18.90
C GLY A 113 -63.88 -18.49 -19.22
#